data_AF-A0A8H6EY86-F1
#
_entry.id   AF-A0A8H6EY86-F1
#
_cell.length_a   1.000
_cell.length_b   1.000
_cell.length_c   1.000
_cell.angle_alpha   90.00
_cell.angle_beta   90.00
_cell.angle_gamma   90.00
#
_symmetry.space_group_name_H-M   'P 1'
#
loop_
_entity.id
_entity.type
_entity.pdbx_description
1 polymer ?
#
loop_
_entity_poly.entity_id
_entity_poly.type
_entity_poly.pdbx_seq_one_letter_code
_entity_poly.pdbx_strand_id
1 'polypeptide(L)'
;MLAKAFGIHPLTAEDIRMQEAREKVELFRTYYFVCFHTFDPDSESEDFLEPINVYMVVFQQGILTFHFSPISNPASVRRRVRQLRDYVDVSADWLCYAMIDDITDGFAPVIHSIEYEADAIEDSVFLFKEKDFREMLFRIGESRRKVMTLMRLLQGKADVIKMFAKRCHEDSSPLAGHSAQPRADIALYLGDIQDHIITMFQSLLSYEKIFSRSHSNYLAQLQVESFYSNNQVTDMLSKVTMIGTILVPMNLVTGLFGMNVHVPGQDETTYAWFGGILGFIIVAIIVSGFAANWYMDMAQRRDTRKSAINSGVSVKTFGFGRKRKQEQRDRTNRSMVSLPSRYTRYGDLA
;
A
#
# COMPACT_ATOMS: atom_id res chain seq x y z
N MET A 1 37.50 -18.74 -23.73
CA MET A 1 38.95 -18.50 -23.58
C MET A 1 39.32 -18.16 -22.14
N LEU A 2 38.63 -17.20 -21.50
CA LEU A 2 38.86 -16.82 -20.09
C LEU A 2 38.79 -18.00 -19.10
N ALA A 3 37.77 -18.86 -19.21
CA ALA A 3 37.64 -20.00 -18.30
C ALA A 3 38.86 -20.93 -18.28
N LYS A 4 39.46 -21.20 -19.45
CA LYS A 4 40.68 -22.01 -19.56
C LYS A 4 41.91 -21.27 -19.04
N ALA A 5 42.01 -19.96 -19.28
CA ALA A 5 43.15 -19.14 -18.89
C ALA A 5 43.27 -18.97 -17.36
N PHE A 6 42.13 -18.82 -16.68
CA PHE A 6 42.07 -18.61 -15.22
C PHE A 6 41.76 -19.89 -14.43
N GLY A 7 41.65 -21.04 -15.09
CA GLY A 7 41.34 -22.31 -14.42
C GLY A 7 39.95 -22.34 -13.78
N ILE A 8 38.97 -21.66 -14.38
CA ILE A 8 37.58 -21.64 -13.91
C ILE A 8 36.94 -22.99 -14.18
N HIS A 9 36.26 -23.54 -13.17
CA HIS A 9 35.56 -24.81 -13.26
C HIS A 9 34.48 -24.76 -14.36
N PRO A 10 34.31 -25.84 -15.16
CA PRO A 10 33.33 -25.86 -16.25
C PRO A 10 31.90 -25.52 -15.81
N LEU A 11 31.48 -25.94 -14.60
CA LEU A 11 30.17 -25.60 -14.04
C LEU A 11 30.00 -24.09 -13.80
N THR A 12 31.01 -23.41 -13.25
CA THR A 12 30.95 -21.95 -13.09
C THR A 12 30.87 -21.24 -14.44
N ALA A 13 31.60 -21.74 -15.44
CA ALA A 13 31.54 -21.17 -16.79
C ALA A 13 30.19 -21.44 -17.48
N GLU A 14 29.57 -22.58 -17.19
CA GLU A 14 28.22 -22.92 -17.64
C GLU A 14 27.17 -22.02 -17.01
N ASP A 15 27.21 -21.82 -15.69
CA ASP A 15 26.27 -20.95 -14.96
C ASP A 15 26.28 -19.51 -15.51
N ILE A 16 27.48 -18.96 -15.75
CA ILE A 16 27.64 -17.61 -16.32
C ILE A 16 27.08 -17.57 -17.76
N ARG A 17 27.32 -18.61 -18.57
CA ARG A 17 26.87 -18.66 -19.96
C ARG A 17 25.37 -18.86 -20.09
N MET A 18 24.77 -19.65 -19.20
CA MET A 18 23.34 -19.93 -19.15
C MET A 18 22.56 -18.81 -18.46
N GLN A 19 23.24 -17.78 -17.95
CA GLN A 19 22.65 -16.68 -17.19
C GLN A 19 21.82 -17.18 -16.00
N GLU A 20 22.41 -18.09 -15.20
CA GLU A 20 21.78 -18.58 -13.98
C GLU A 20 21.33 -17.40 -13.10
N ALA A 21 20.04 -17.38 -12.75
CA ALA A 21 19.37 -16.29 -12.03
C ALA A 21 19.24 -16.58 -10.53
N ARG A 22 19.76 -17.71 -10.04
CA ARG A 22 19.80 -17.99 -8.62
C ARG A 22 21.02 -17.33 -7.98
N GLU A 23 20.76 -16.54 -6.95
CA GLU A 23 21.82 -16.00 -6.10
C GLU A 23 22.47 -17.09 -5.27
N LYS A 24 23.79 -17.13 -5.31
CA LYS A 24 24.57 -18.15 -4.60
C LYS A 24 26.02 -17.73 -4.42
N VAL A 25 26.63 -18.33 -3.41
CA VAL A 25 28.09 -18.32 -3.23
C VAL A 25 28.58 -19.76 -3.24
N GLU A 26 29.60 -20.03 -4.04
CA GLU A 26 30.24 -21.33 -4.17
C GLU A 26 31.75 -21.19 -3.97
N LEU A 27 32.32 -22.00 -3.08
CA LEU A 27 33.76 -22.00 -2.79
C LEU A 27 34.45 -23.07 -3.63
N PHE A 28 35.49 -22.66 -4.37
CA PHE A 28 36.41 -23.56 -5.04
C PHE A 28 37.81 -23.45 -4.40
N ARG A 29 38.73 -24.32 -4.80
CA ARG A 29 40.10 -24.33 -4.23
C ARG A 29 40.89 -23.04 -4.56
N THR A 30 40.71 -22.53 -5.78
CA THR A 30 41.52 -21.43 -6.34
C THR A 30 40.77 -20.11 -6.46
N TYR A 31 39.46 -20.11 -6.25
CA TYR A 31 38.60 -18.92 -6.28
C TYR A 31 37.29 -19.22 -5.56
N TYR A 32 36.48 -18.19 -5.32
CA TYR A 32 35.07 -18.38 -5.01
C TYR A 32 34.20 -17.63 -6.02
N PHE A 33 33.03 -18.20 -6.26
CA PHE A 33 32.05 -17.69 -7.22
C PHE A 33 30.87 -17.09 -6.47
N VAL A 34 30.50 -15.87 -6.84
CA VAL A 34 29.33 -15.17 -6.34
C VAL A 34 28.42 -14.85 -7.53
N CYS A 35 27.18 -15.30 -7.45
CA CYS A 35 26.10 -14.90 -8.34
C CYS A 35 25.14 -14.00 -7.54
N PHE A 36 24.91 -12.79 -8.02
CA PHE A 36 24.06 -11.80 -7.36
C PHE A 36 23.27 -11.00 -8.39
N HIS A 37 22.12 -10.45 -8.01
CA HIS A 37 21.35 -9.57 -8.90
C HIS A 37 21.45 -8.12 -8.46
N THR A 38 21.72 -7.25 -9.41
CA THR A 38 21.36 -5.83 -9.32
C THR A 38 20.05 -5.62 -10.08
N PHE A 39 19.62 -4.37 -10.23
CA PHE A 39 18.45 -4.02 -11.04
C PHE A 39 18.71 -2.71 -11.80
N ASP A 40 17.89 -2.40 -12.79
CA ASP A 40 17.94 -1.10 -13.47
C ASP A 40 17.34 -0.01 -12.55
N PRO A 41 18.15 0.95 -12.05
CA PRO A 41 17.67 1.98 -11.13
C PRO A 41 17.00 3.17 -11.83
N ASP A 42 17.04 3.25 -13.16
CA ASP A 42 16.51 4.40 -13.90
C ASP A 42 14.98 4.34 -13.98
N SER A 43 14.31 5.30 -13.34
CA SER A 43 12.85 5.39 -13.30
C SER A 43 12.22 5.69 -14.66
N GLU A 44 12.99 6.23 -15.60
CA GLU A 44 12.55 6.54 -16.96
C GLU A 44 12.81 5.38 -17.93
N SER A 45 13.55 4.36 -17.51
CA SER A 45 13.82 3.16 -18.30
C SER A 45 12.57 2.29 -18.40
N GLU A 46 12.33 1.70 -19.58
CA GLU A 46 11.29 0.68 -19.73
C GLU A 46 11.59 -0.57 -18.88
N ASP A 47 12.87 -0.80 -18.60
CA ASP A 47 13.38 -1.92 -17.81
C ASP A 47 13.51 -1.57 -16.31
N PHE A 48 12.88 -0.49 -15.83
CA PHE A 48 12.95 -0.08 -14.42
C PHE A 48 12.59 -1.24 -13.45
N LEU A 49 13.49 -1.52 -12.51
CA LEU A 49 13.41 -2.64 -11.55
C LEU A 49 13.47 -4.05 -12.17
N GLU A 50 13.87 -4.18 -13.44
CA GLU A 50 14.24 -5.47 -14.03
C GLU A 50 15.54 -5.98 -13.39
N PRO A 51 15.62 -7.27 -12.98
CA PRO A 51 16.82 -7.84 -12.40
C PRO A 51 17.92 -8.01 -13.45
N ILE A 52 19.15 -7.67 -13.08
CA ILE A 52 20.35 -7.83 -13.90
C ILE A 52 21.33 -8.74 -13.15
N ASN A 53 21.69 -9.86 -13.78
CA ASN A 53 22.61 -10.83 -13.20
C ASN A 53 24.05 -10.29 -13.22
N VAL A 54 24.70 -10.35 -12.06
CA VAL A 54 26.10 -9.97 -11.85
C VAL A 54 26.85 -11.19 -11.31
N TYR A 55 27.86 -11.62 -12.06
CA TYR A 55 28.69 -12.76 -11.72
C TYR A 55 30.08 -12.27 -11.31
N MET A 56 30.57 -12.75 -10.17
CA MET A 56 31.88 -12.39 -9.65
C MET A 56 32.68 -13.66 -9.37
N VAL A 57 33.87 -13.75 -9.96
CA VAL A 57 34.84 -14.81 -9.72
C VAL A 57 36.03 -14.18 -9.01
N VAL A 58 36.19 -14.49 -7.73
CA VAL A 58 37.15 -13.84 -6.86
C VAL A 58 38.34 -14.77 -6.59
N PHE A 59 39.51 -14.34 -7.03
CA PHE A 59 40.79 -14.99 -6.82
C PHE A 59 41.57 -14.30 -5.71
N GLN A 60 42.70 -14.86 -5.30
CA GLN A 60 43.53 -14.32 -4.22
C GLN A 60 44.03 -12.89 -4.46
N GLN A 61 44.29 -12.50 -5.73
CA GLN A 61 44.89 -11.21 -6.09
C GLN A 61 44.02 -10.39 -7.06
N GLY A 62 42.79 -10.82 -7.35
CA GLY A 62 41.94 -10.12 -8.30
C GLY A 62 40.54 -10.68 -8.42
N ILE A 63 39.67 -9.92 -9.06
CA ILE A 63 38.27 -10.25 -9.28
C ILE A 63 37.94 -10.13 -10.78
N LEU A 64 37.22 -11.12 -11.31
CA LEU A 64 36.59 -11.04 -12.63
C LEU A 64 35.10 -10.85 -12.45
N THR A 65 34.54 -9.82 -13.08
CA THR A 65 33.11 -9.52 -13.06
C THR A 65 32.52 -9.71 -14.46
N PHE A 66 31.34 -10.33 -14.54
CA PHE A 66 30.61 -10.54 -15.78
C PHE A 66 29.17 -10.04 -15.60
N HIS A 67 28.69 -9.32 -16.60
CA HIS A 67 27.33 -8.81 -16.69
C HIS A 67 26.96 -8.75 -18.18
N PHE A 68 25.69 -9.00 -18.50
CA PHE A 68 25.19 -9.01 -19.88
C PHE A 68 24.44 -7.74 -20.28
N SER A 69 24.07 -6.93 -19.29
CA SER A 69 23.47 -5.60 -19.45
C SER A 69 24.45 -4.55 -18.91
N PRO A 70 24.39 -3.29 -19.38
CA PRO A 70 25.21 -2.22 -18.84
C PRO A 70 24.86 -1.96 -17.37
N ILE A 71 25.86 -1.94 -16.49
CA ILE A 71 25.70 -1.64 -15.07
C ILE A 71 26.70 -0.59 -14.63
N SER A 72 26.29 0.28 -13.70
CA SER A 72 27.14 1.36 -13.16
C SER A 72 27.98 0.90 -11.96
N ASN A 73 27.60 -0.20 -11.30
CA ASN A 73 28.21 -0.66 -10.04
C ASN A 73 29.75 -0.81 -10.12
N PRO A 74 30.34 -1.47 -11.15
CA PRO A 74 31.79 -1.59 -11.25
C PRO A 74 32.52 -0.23 -11.41
N ALA A 75 31.85 0.77 -11.98
CA ALA A 75 32.41 2.11 -12.13
C ALA A 75 32.36 2.88 -10.80
N SER A 76 31.25 2.76 -10.06
CA SER A 76 31.07 3.32 -8.70
C SER A 76 32.10 2.75 -7.73
N VAL A 77 32.26 1.43 -7.68
CA VAL A 77 33.27 0.77 -6.84
C VAL A 77 34.68 1.19 -7.23
N ARG A 78 34.99 1.30 -8.53
CA ARG A 78 36.30 1.79 -8.99
C ARG A 78 36.57 3.24 -8.55
N ARG A 79 35.55 4.09 -8.49
CA ARG A 79 35.66 5.45 -7.97
C ARG A 79 35.95 5.43 -6.46
N ARG A 80 35.22 4.60 -5.70
CA ARG A 80 35.41 4.40 -4.25
C ARG A 80 36.82 3.89 -3.93
N VAL A 81 37.33 2.92 -4.69
CA VAL A 81 38.72 2.42 -4.59
C VAL A 81 39.75 3.54 -4.74
N ARG A 82 39.57 4.42 -5.73
CA ARG A 82 40.52 5.54 -5.95
C ARG A 82 40.52 6.54 -4.79
N GLN A 83 39.38 6.74 -4.13
CA GLN A 83 39.24 7.66 -3.00
C GLN A 83 39.80 7.08 -1.69
N LEU A 84 39.67 5.77 -1.50
CA LEU A 84 40.04 5.09 -0.25
C LEU A 84 41.42 4.40 -0.29
N ARG A 85 42.14 4.50 -1.41
CA ARG A 85 43.43 3.82 -1.62
C ARG A 85 44.46 4.07 -0.52
N ASP A 86 44.45 5.26 0.08
CA ASP A 86 45.41 5.64 1.11
C ASP A 86 44.98 5.20 2.52
N TYR A 87 43.75 4.72 2.69
CA TYR A 87 43.13 4.39 3.98
C TYR A 87 42.79 2.91 4.14
N VAL A 88 42.63 2.17 3.04
CA VAL A 88 42.16 0.77 3.05
C VAL A 88 43.07 -0.09 2.17
N ASP A 89 43.47 -1.25 2.69
CA ASP A 89 44.15 -2.28 1.90
C ASP A 89 43.13 -2.96 0.96
N VAL A 90 43.20 -2.60 -0.33
CA VAL A 90 42.24 -3.06 -1.34
C VAL A 90 42.59 -4.49 -1.76
N SER A 91 42.00 -5.46 -1.08
CA SER A 91 42.08 -6.88 -1.43
C SER A 91 40.98 -7.30 -2.42
N ALA A 92 41.13 -8.47 -3.04
CA ALA A 92 40.09 -9.01 -3.92
C ALA A 92 38.77 -9.27 -3.18
N ASP A 93 38.85 -9.69 -1.91
CA ASP A 93 37.69 -9.88 -1.05
C ASP A 93 37.01 -8.56 -0.72
N TRP A 94 37.80 -7.50 -0.47
CA TRP A 94 37.25 -6.17 -0.24
C TRP A 94 36.54 -5.63 -1.49
N LEU A 95 37.06 -5.91 -2.69
CA LEU A 95 36.38 -5.55 -3.94
C LEU A 95 35.06 -6.31 -4.10
N CYS A 96 35.02 -7.60 -3.74
CA CYS A 96 33.78 -8.37 -3.75
C CYS A 96 32.76 -7.80 -2.76
N TYR A 97 33.20 -7.48 -1.53
CA TYR A 97 32.36 -6.80 -0.54
C TYR A 97 31.82 -5.48 -1.10
N ALA A 98 32.70 -4.60 -1.62
CA ALA A 98 32.30 -3.29 -2.13
C ALA A 98 31.32 -3.38 -3.31
N MET A 99 31.41 -4.43 -4.14
CA MET A 99 30.44 -4.71 -5.20
C MET A 99 29.07 -5.10 -4.64
N ILE A 100 29.03 -5.98 -3.64
CA ILE A 100 27.77 -6.39 -3.00
C ILE A 100 27.13 -5.21 -2.26
N ASP A 101 27.95 -4.42 -1.56
CA ASP A 101 27.56 -3.19 -0.85
C ASP A 101 26.92 -2.19 -1.81
N ASP A 102 27.60 -1.86 -2.92
CA ASP A 102 27.11 -0.92 -3.93
C ASP A 102 25.81 -1.39 -4.61
N ILE A 103 25.65 -2.70 -4.84
CA ILE A 103 24.38 -3.28 -5.32
C ILE A 103 23.27 -3.13 -4.27
N THR A 104 23.60 -3.35 -3.00
CA THR A 104 22.65 -3.28 -1.88
C THR A 104 22.22 -1.84 -1.59
N ASP A 105 23.16 -0.89 -1.64
CA ASP A 105 22.90 0.54 -1.49
C ASP A 105 22.00 1.09 -2.60
N GLY A 106 22.03 0.48 -3.80
CA GLY A 106 21.16 0.83 -4.91
C GLY A 106 19.66 0.73 -4.58
N PHE A 107 19.27 -0.08 -3.59
CA PHE A 107 17.88 -0.22 -3.15
C PHE A 107 17.39 0.99 -2.34
N ALA A 108 18.27 1.66 -1.59
CA ALA A 108 17.87 2.68 -0.63
C ALA A 108 17.12 3.87 -1.28
N PRO A 109 17.58 4.47 -2.40
CA PRO A 109 16.86 5.57 -3.05
C PRO A 109 15.42 5.20 -3.46
N VAL A 110 15.22 3.98 -3.96
CA VAL A 110 13.88 3.53 -4.37
C VAL A 110 12.99 3.29 -3.14
N ILE A 111 13.54 2.71 -2.07
CA ILE A 111 12.80 2.53 -0.81
C ILE A 111 12.41 3.87 -0.19
N HIS A 112 13.30 4.87 -0.21
CA HIS A 112 13.00 6.22 0.28
C HIS A 112 11.90 6.90 -0.55
N SER A 113 11.86 6.66 -1.87
CA SER A 113 10.76 7.17 -2.71
C SER A 113 9.41 6.54 -2.32
N ILE A 114 9.42 5.25 -1.96
CA ILE A 114 8.23 4.52 -1.50
C ILE A 114 7.78 5.02 -0.12
N GLU A 115 8.72 5.30 0.77
CA GLU A 115 8.44 5.89 2.08
C GLU A 115 7.69 7.21 1.93
N TYR A 116 8.20 8.12 1.08
CA TYR A 116 7.55 9.38 0.81
C TYR A 116 6.13 9.21 0.22
N GLU A 117 5.96 8.27 -0.71
CA GLU A 117 4.63 7.95 -1.26
C GLU A 117 3.69 7.34 -0.21
N ALA A 118 4.21 6.53 0.72
CA ALA A 118 3.43 5.97 1.81
C ALA A 118 2.89 7.08 2.73
N ASP A 119 3.77 8.00 3.15
CA ASP A 119 3.40 9.14 3.99
C ASP A 119 2.38 10.05 3.27
N ALA A 120 2.61 10.36 2.00
CA ALA A 120 1.68 11.17 1.20
C ALA A 120 0.30 10.51 1.03
N ILE A 121 0.26 9.18 0.85
CA ILE A 121 -0.99 8.43 0.75
C ILE A 121 -1.73 8.40 2.10
N GLU A 122 -1.02 8.30 3.23
CA GLU A 122 -1.65 8.35 4.55
C GLU A 122 -2.21 9.72 4.89
N ASP A 123 -1.47 10.79 4.59
CA ASP A 123 -1.90 12.18 4.84
C ASP A 123 -3.11 12.57 3.99
N SER A 124 -3.13 12.10 2.75
CA SER A 124 -4.21 12.45 1.81
C SER A 124 -5.57 11.94 2.28
N VAL A 125 -5.67 10.82 3.02
CA VAL A 125 -6.94 10.21 3.51
C VAL A 125 -7.86 11.21 4.21
N PHE A 126 -7.31 12.28 4.79
CA PHE A 126 -8.05 13.29 5.54
C PHE A 126 -8.52 14.51 4.73
N LEU A 127 -8.10 14.67 3.47
CA LEU A 127 -8.24 15.94 2.72
C LEU A 127 -9.11 15.87 1.45
N PHE A 128 -9.82 14.77 1.20
CA PHE A 128 -10.38 14.52 -0.14
C PHE A 128 -11.60 15.33 -0.58
N LYS A 129 -11.60 15.65 -1.89
CA LYS A 129 -12.75 15.99 -2.73
C LYS A 129 -13.00 14.85 -3.72
N GLU A 130 -14.28 14.60 -4.06
CA GLU A 130 -14.80 13.53 -4.95
C GLU A 130 -14.02 13.22 -6.25
N LYS A 131 -13.27 14.19 -6.81
CA LYS A 131 -12.66 14.06 -8.15
C LYS A 131 -11.30 13.36 -8.19
N ASP A 132 -10.59 13.24 -7.07
CA ASP A 132 -9.20 12.73 -7.04
C ASP A 132 -9.09 11.23 -6.71
N PHE A 133 -10.23 10.55 -6.54
CA PHE A 133 -10.25 9.21 -5.98
C PHE A 133 -9.62 8.14 -6.90
N ARG A 134 -9.92 8.20 -8.20
CA ARG A 134 -9.41 7.22 -9.18
C ARG A 134 -7.89 7.29 -9.29
N GLU A 135 -7.35 8.50 -9.28
CA GLU A 135 -5.91 8.75 -9.33
C GLU A 135 -5.23 8.18 -8.08
N MET A 136 -5.84 8.37 -6.90
CA MET A 136 -5.30 7.85 -5.65
C MET A 136 -5.24 6.31 -5.63
N LEU A 137 -6.30 5.61 -6.08
CA LEU A 137 -6.25 4.15 -6.19
C LEU A 137 -5.16 3.66 -7.14
N PHE A 138 -4.98 4.35 -8.28
CA PHE A 138 -3.94 4.02 -9.23
C PHE A 138 -2.55 4.18 -8.61
N ARG A 139 -2.29 5.31 -7.95
CA ARG A 139 -1.04 5.57 -7.22
C ARG A 139 -0.75 4.52 -6.17
N ILE A 140 -1.74 4.14 -5.35
CA ILE A 140 -1.60 3.08 -4.34
C ILE A 140 -1.24 1.74 -5.00
N GLY A 141 -1.91 1.41 -6.11
CA GLY A 141 -1.66 0.19 -6.87
C GLY A 141 -0.23 0.14 -7.43
N GLU A 142 0.25 1.25 -7.98
CA GLU A 142 1.61 1.39 -8.52
C GLU A 142 2.66 1.26 -7.41
N SER A 143 2.50 1.98 -6.31
CA SER A 143 3.42 1.90 -5.15
C SER A 143 3.47 0.48 -4.57
N ARG A 144 2.32 -0.20 -4.48
CA ARG A 144 2.28 -1.60 -4.03
C ARG A 144 3.01 -2.54 -5.01
N ARG A 145 2.89 -2.32 -6.32
CA ARG A 145 3.65 -3.08 -7.33
C ARG A 145 5.15 -2.86 -7.16
N LYS A 146 5.61 -1.62 -6.96
CA LYS A 146 7.03 -1.30 -6.69
C LYS A 146 7.55 -2.01 -5.44
N VAL A 147 6.80 -1.95 -4.33
CA VAL A 147 7.13 -2.66 -3.08
C VAL A 147 7.29 -4.17 -3.32
N MET A 148 6.32 -4.79 -3.98
CA MET A 148 6.37 -6.23 -4.28
C MET A 148 7.58 -6.61 -5.13
N THR A 149 7.91 -5.80 -6.14
CA THR A 149 9.09 -6.02 -6.98
C THR A 149 10.38 -5.94 -6.15
N LEU A 150 10.55 -4.91 -5.32
CA LEU A 150 11.73 -4.76 -4.46
C LEU A 150 11.84 -5.90 -3.45
N MET A 151 10.73 -6.31 -2.84
CA MET A 151 10.71 -7.47 -1.93
C MET A 151 11.19 -8.74 -2.65
N ARG A 152 10.74 -8.97 -3.88
CA ARG A 152 11.19 -10.11 -4.70
C ARG A 152 12.67 -10.03 -5.04
N LEU A 153 13.18 -8.84 -5.35
CA LEU A 153 14.60 -8.62 -5.65
C LEU A 153 15.47 -8.84 -4.40
N LEU A 154 15.04 -8.39 -3.22
CA LEU A 154 15.77 -8.56 -1.96
C LEU A 154 15.67 -9.97 -1.37
N GLN A 155 14.69 -10.77 -1.82
CA GLN A 155 14.42 -12.08 -1.27
C GLN A 155 15.62 -13.02 -1.44
N GLY A 156 16.04 -13.66 -0.34
CA GLY A 156 17.13 -14.64 -0.35
C GLY A 156 18.54 -14.03 -0.32
N LYS A 157 18.71 -12.74 -0.65
CA LYS A 157 20.01 -12.04 -0.55
C LYS A 157 20.60 -12.16 0.85
N ALA A 158 19.81 -11.87 1.88
CA ALA A 158 20.26 -11.94 3.28
C ALA A 158 20.76 -13.34 3.67
N ASP A 159 20.09 -14.40 3.20
CA ASP A 159 20.49 -15.78 3.48
C ASP A 159 21.78 -16.17 2.75
N VAL A 160 21.95 -15.69 1.51
CA VAL A 160 23.18 -15.90 0.73
C VAL A 160 24.36 -15.17 1.39
N ILE A 161 24.18 -13.93 1.82
CA ILE A 161 25.21 -13.15 2.53
C ILE A 161 25.53 -13.79 3.89
N LYS A 162 24.52 -14.22 4.64
CA LYS A 162 24.71 -14.94 5.91
C LYS A 162 25.51 -16.23 5.72
N MET A 163 25.18 -17.01 4.68
CA MET A 163 25.90 -18.23 4.34
C MET A 163 27.34 -17.93 3.92
N PHE A 164 27.56 -16.82 3.21
CA PHE A 164 28.88 -16.37 2.81
C PHE A 164 29.72 -15.96 4.02
N ALA A 165 29.21 -15.08 4.88
CA ALA A 165 29.87 -14.65 6.11
C ALA A 165 30.23 -15.84 7.02
N LYS A 166 29.29 -16.78 7.20
CA LYS A 166 29.52 -18.00 7.99
C LYS A 166 30.69 -18.82 7.45
N ARG A 167 30.77 -19.01 6.13
CA ARG A 167 31.85 -19.77 5.49
C ARG A 167 33.21 -19.09 5.62
N CYS A 168 33.26 -17.76 5.71
CA CYS A 168 34.49 -17.04 5.99
C CYS A 168 35.04 -17.32 7.40
N HIS A 169 34.16 -17.62 8.37
CA HIS A 169 34.56 -17.92 9.76
C HIS A 169 34.99 -19.38 9.98
N GLU A 170 34.32 -20.34 9.34
CA GLU A 170 34.55 -21.78 9.61
C GLU A 170 35.89 -22.28 9.03
N ASP A 171 36.38 -21.67 7.95
CA ASP A 171 37.60 -22.10 7.25
C ASP A 171 38.86 -21.30 7.62
N SER A 172 38.80 -20.42 8.63
CA SER A 172 39.96 -19.61 9.10
C SER A 172 41.01 -20.42 9.88
N SER A 173 41.10 -21.74 9.67
CA SER A 173 42.09 -22.60 10.30
C SER A 173 43.51 -22.26 9.76
N PRO A 174 44.50 -22.02 10.64
CA PRO A 174 45.82 -21.51 10.26
C PRO A 174 46.71 -22.48 9.45
N LEU A 175 46.18 -23.63 9.02
CA LEU A 175 46.88 -24.62 8.20
C LEU A 175 46.64 -24.48 6.68
N ALA A 176 45.77 -23.56 6.24
CA ALA A 176 45.42 -23.37 4.82
C ALA A 176 46.24 -22.25 4.16
N GLY A 177 47.56 -22.42 4.08
CA GLY A 177 48.49 -21.36 3.65
C GLY A 177 48.47 -20.93 2.17
N HIS A 178 47.57 -21.41 1.31
CA HIS A 178 47.65 -21.16 -0.15
C HIS A 178 46.30 -21.12 -0.90
N SER A 179 45.18 -20.90 -0.22
CA SER A 179 43.85 -20.91 -0.84
C SER A 179 43.36 -19.49 -1.14
N ALA A 180 42.65 -19.27 -2.25
CA ALA A 180 41.89 -18.04 -2.50
C ALA A 180 40.59 -18.02 -1.68
N GLN A 181 40.72 -18.17 -0.37
CA GLN A 181 39.62 -18.20 0.58
C GLN A 181 39.40 -16.80 1.18
N PRO A 182 38.14 -16.41 1.47
CA PRO A 182 37.84 -15.10 2.00
C PRO A 182 38.47 -14.91 3.38
N ARG A 183 39.08 -13.74 3.62
CA ARG A 183 39.63 -13.44 4.95
C ARG A 183 38.52 -13.16 5.98
N ALA A 184 38.77 -13.52 7.24
CA ALA A 184 37.79 -13.44 8.33
C ALA A 184 37.34 -12.00 8.69
N ASP A 185 38.15 -10.99 8.37
CA ASP A 185 37.82 -9.57 8.53
C ASP A 185 36.70 -9.11 7.58
N ILE A 186 36.55 -9.75 6.40
CA ILE A 186 35.44 -9.45 5.47
C ILE A 186 34.08 -9.87 6.03
N ALA A 187 34.04 -10.88 6.90
CA ALA A 187 32.80 -11.38 7.44
C ALA A 187 32.04 -10.36 8.31
N LEU A 188 32.76 -9.45 8.99
CA LEU A 188 32.15 -8.35 9.72
C LEU A 188 31.41 -7.38 8.77
N TYR A 189 32.06 -7.01 7.66
CA TYR A 189 31.45 -6.15 6.64
C TYR A 189 30.26 -6.81 5.94
N LEU A 190 30.32 -8.12 5.71
CA LEU A 190 29.18 -8.89 5.19
C LEU A 190 28.01 -8.96 6.19
N GLY A 191 28.30 -9.01 7.50
CA GLY A 191 27.29 -8.94 8.55
C GLY A 191 26.50 -7.63 8.51
N ASP A 192 27.18 -6.51 8.31
CA ASP A 192 26.56 -5.18 8.17
C ASP A 192 25.62 -5.12 6.95
N ILE A 193 26.07 -5.62 5.78
CA ILE A 193 25.22 -5.75 4.59
C ILE A 193 24.00 -6.62 4.87
N GLN A 194 24.18 -7.74 5.57
CA GLN A 194 23.08 -8.63 5.91
C GLN A 194 22.02 -7.90 6.75
N ASP A 195 22.44 -7.15 7.77
CA ASP A 195 21.56 -6.37 8.61
C ASP A 195 20.84 -5.29 7.80
N HIS A 196 21.54 -4.57 6.91
CA HIS A 196 20.95 -3.59 5.99
C HIS A 196 19.86 -4.20 5.11
N ILE A 197 20.11 -5.38 4.50
CA ILE A 197 19.12 -6.08 3.68
C ILE A 197 17.88 -6.45 4.51
N ILE A 198 18.09 -6.96 5.73
CA ILE A 198 17.00 -7.35 6.63
C ILE A 198 16.16 -6.11 7.00
N THR A 199 16.80 -5.00 7.36
CA THR A 199 16.12 -3.75 7.68
C THR A 199 15.32 -3.22 6.50
N MET A 200 15.91 -3.18 5.30
CA MET A 200 15.21 -2.76 4.08
C MET A 200 13.99 -3.64 3.78
N PHE A 201 14.12 -4.96 3.92
CA PHE A 201 13.02 -5.90 3.73
C PHE A 201 11.89 -5.68 4.76
N GLN A 202 12.24 -5.40 6.02
CA GLN A 202 11.26 -5.08 7.07
C GLN A 202 10.53 -3.77 6.80
N SER A 203 11.22 -2.73 6.32
CA SER A 203 10.59 -1.48 5.89
C SER A 203 9.60 -1.70 4.76
N LEU A 204 9.97 -2.47 3.74
CA LEU A 204 9.07 -2.83 2.63
C LEU A 204 7.82 -3.59 3.11
N LEU A 205 7.96 -4.51 4.05
CA LEU A 205 6.80 -5.17 4.68
C LEU A 205 5.87 -4.18 5.39
N SER A 206 6.44 -3.16 6.04
CA SER A 206 5.66 -2.09 6.67
C SER A 206 4.90 -1.27 5.63
N TYR A 207 5.58 -0.85 4.55
CA TYR A 207 4.95 -0.06 3.49
C TYR A 207 3.87 -0.85 2.74
N GLU A 208 4.06 -2.15 2.50
CA GLU A 208 3.02 -3.02 1.93
C GLU A 208 1.74 -2.97 2.77
N LYS A 209 1.89 -3.08 4.08
CA LYS A 209 0.77 -3.06 5.02
C LYS A 209 0.07 -1.71 5.02
N ILE A 210 0.83 -0.61 4.93
CA ILE A 210 0.29 0.75 4.79
C ILE A 210 -0.54 0.84 3.50
N PHE A 211 0.02 0.49 2.35
CA PHE A 211 -0.70 0.55 1.08
C PHE A 211 -1.93 -0.37 1.04
N SER A 212 -1.83 -1.57 1.59
CA SER A 212 -2.94 -2.54 1.67
C SER A 212 -4.10 -2.00 2.52
N ARG A 213 -3.78 -1.41 3.68
CA ARG A 213 -4.75 -0.74 4.55
C ARG A 213 -5.36 0.47 3.86
N SER A 214 -4.53 1.34 3.29
CA SER A 214 -4.98 2.54 2.58
C SER A 214 -5.92 2.16 1.45
N HIS A 215 -5.53 1.23 0.56
CA HIS A 215 -6.38 0.75 -0.53
C HIS A 215 -7.78 0.31 -0.04
N SER A 216 -7.84 -0.43 1.08
CA SER A 216 -9.10 -0.87 1.67
C SER A 216 -9.92 0.28 2.25
N ASN A 217 -9.28 1.23 2.94
CA ASN A 217 -9.92 2.42 3.48
C ASN A 217 -10.51 3.30 2.37
N TYR A 218 -9.74 3.51 1.30
CA TYR A 218 -10.18 4.22 0.11
C TYR A 218 -11.45 3.57 -0.45
N LEU A 219 -11.43 2.27 -0.75
CA LEU A 219 -12.61 1.60 -1.33
C LEU A 219 -13.85 1.73 -0.45
N ALA A 220 -13.68 1.65 0.89
CA ALA A 220 -14.77 1.87 1.82
C ALA A 220 -15.33 3.31 1.75
N GLN A 221 -14.46 4.31 1.65
CA GLN A 221 -14.87 5.71 1.48
C GLN A 221 -15.66 5.93 0.18
N LEU A 222 -15.20 5.38 -0.94
CA LEU A 222 -15.97 5.43 -2.20
C LEU A 222 -17.36 4.83 -2.06
N GLN A 223 -17.45 3.68 -1.39
CA GLN A 223 -18.73 3.01 -1.24
C GLN A 223 -19.70 3.88 -0.44
N VAL A 224 -19.20 4.55 0.61
CA VAL A 224 -19.97 5.49 1.42
C VAL A 224 -20.39 6.72 0.60
N GLU A 225 -19.47 7.32 -0.14
CA GLU A 225 -19.72 8.49 -0.99
C GLU A 225 -20.70 8.18 -2.12
N SER A 226 -20.52 7.06 -2.81
CA SER A 226 -21.46 6.57 -3.82
C SER A 226 -22.84 6.30 -3.23
N PHE A 227 -22.93 5.81 -2.00
CA PHE A 227 -24.20 5.61 -1.31
C PHE A 227 -24.89 6.95 -1.02
N TYR A 228 -24.16 7.95 -0.52
CA TYR A 228 -24.71 9.29 -0.29
C TYR A 228 -25.16 9.97 -1.58
N SER A 229 -24.35 9.91 -2.64
CA SER A 229 -24.69 10.45 -3.96
C SER A 229 -25.92 9.76 -4.55
N ASN A 230 -26.01 8.43 -4.47
CA ASN A 230 -27.19 7.68 -4.92
C ASN A 230 -28.44 8.05 -4.13
N ASN A 231 -28.32 8.21 -2.80
CA ASN A 231 -29.43 8.64 -1.96
C ASN A 231 -29.89 10.07 -2.32
N GLN A 232 -28.95 10.98 -2.61
CA GLN A 232 -29.27 12.33 -3.07
C GLN A 232 -29.98 12.31 -4.43
N VAL A 233 -29.49 11.51 -5.40
CA VAL A 233 -30.14 11.33 -6.70
C VAL A 233 -31.57 10.77 -6.52
N THR A 234 -31.74 9.81 -5.62
CA THR A 234 -33.05 9.23 -5.30
C THR A 234 -33.99 10.28 -4.68
N ASP A 235 -33.50 11.11 -3.76
CA ASP A 235 -34.28 12.22 -3.18
C ASP A 235 -34.67 13.27 -4.22
N MET A 236 -33.73 13.66 -5.10
CA MET A 236 -34.01 14.57 -6.22
C MET A 236 -35.04 13.99 -7.18
N LEU A 237 -34.91 12.70 -7.54
CA LEU A 237 -35.86 12.00 -8.41
C LEU A 237 -37.25 11.93 -7.77
N SER A 238 -37.32 11.72 -6.45
CA SER A 238 -38.57 11.70 -5.70
C SER A 238 -39.32 13.05 -5.82
N LYS A 239 -38.60 14.17 -5.68
CA LYS A 239 -39.16 15.52 -5.85
C LYS A 239 -39.65 15.78 -7.28
N VAL A 240 -38.89 15.37 -8.29
CA VAL A 240 -39.29 15.49 -9.70
C VAL A 240 -40.53 14.63 -9.99
N THR A 241 -40.56 13.41 -9.45
CA THR A 241 -41.67 12.48 -9.62
C THR A 241 -42.95 13.03 -8.98
N MET A 242 -42.87 13.69 -7.83
CA MET A 242 -44.01 14.38 -7.22
C MET A 242 -44.63 15.41 -8.18
N ILE A 243 -43.80 16.27 -8.79
CA ILE A 243 -44.27 17.27 -9.75
C ILE A 243 -44.90 16.58 -10.98
N GLY A 244 -44.25 15.54 -11.50
CA GLY A 244 -44.77 14.77 -12.63
C GLY A 244 -46.12 14.11 -12.35
N THR A 245 -46.33 13.58 -11.14
CA THR A 245 -47.59 12.94 -10.73
C THR A 245 -48.76 13.93 -10.68
N ILE A 246 -48.47 15.22 -10.43
CA ILE A 246 -49.46 16.31 -10.46
C ILE A 246 -49.72 16.76 -11.90
N LEU A 247 -48.67 16.91 -12.71
CA LEU A 247 -48.78 17.44 -14.07
C LEU A 247 -49.38 16.46 -15.09
N VAL A 248 -49.14 15.15 -14.95
CA VAL A 248 -49.61 14.15 -15.94
C VAL A 248 -51.14 14.10 -16.05
N PRO A 249 -51.92 13.98 -14.96
CA PRO A 249 -53.39 14.03 -15.03
C PRO A 249 -53.90 15.38 -15.53
N MET A 250 -53.26 16.48 -15.13
CA MET A 250 -53.61 17.82 -15.59
C MET A 250 -53.44 17.98 -17.10
N ASN A 251 -52.32 17.49 -17.65
CA ASN A 251 -52.05 17.50 -19.09
C ASN A 251 -53.01 16.60 -19.86
N LEU A 252 -53.41 15.45 -19.31
CA LEU A 252 -54.40 14.58 -19.93
C LEU A 252 -55.74 15.30 -20.11
N VAL A 253 -56.23 15.96 -19.05
CA VAL A 253 -57.51 16.66 -19.12
C VAL A 253 -57.45 17.83 -20.08
N THR A 254 -56.44 18.69 -19.97
CA THR A 254 -56.26 19.84 -20.88
C THR A 254 -56.06 19.40 -22.34
N GLY A 255 -55.33 18.31 -22.57
CA GLY A 255 -55.15 17.72 -23.90
C GLY A 255 -56.45 17.22 -24.53
N LEU A 256 -57.34 16.59 -23.73
CA LEU A 256 -58.64 16.13 -24.20
C LEU A 256 -59.55 17.30 -24.64
N PHE A 257 -59.46 18.45 -23.98
CA PHE A 257 -60.16 19.67 -24.39
C PHE A 257 -59.51 20.43 -25.55
N GLY A 258 -58.24 20.15 -25.86
CA GLY A 258 -57.55 20.68 -27.03
C GLY A 258 -57.89 19.94 -28.34
N MET A 259 -58.69 18.88 -28.28
CA MET A 259 -59.07 18.08 -29.45
C MET A 259 -60.14 18.79 -30.29
N ASN A 260 -60.01 18.73 -31.62
CA ASN A 260 -60.99 19.27 -32.56
C ASN A 260 -62.19 18.30 -32.75
N VAL A 261 -62.82 17.91 -31.64
CA VAL A 261 -63.98 17.01 -31.60
C VAL A 261 -65.07 17.71 -30.79
N HIS A 262 -66.34 17.50 -31.15
CA HIS A 262 -67.47 18.07 -30.41
C HIS A 262 -67.43 17.62 -28.96
N VAL A 263 -67.23 18.57 -28.04
CA VAL A 263 -67.15 18.28 -26.62
C VAL A 263 -68.55 18.24 -26.02
N PRO A 264 -68.86 17.29 -25.13
CA PRO A 264 -70.15 17.27 -24.45
C PRO A 264 -70.36 18.59 -23.69
N GLY A 265 -71.52 19.24 -23.89
CA GLY A 265 -71.87 20.54 -23.29
C GLY A 265 -71.61 21.79 -24.16
N GLN A 266 -71.22 21.64 -25.44
CA GLN A 266 -70.96 22.76 -26.35
C GLN A 266 -72.22 23.57 -26.74
N ASP A 267 -73.41 22.95 -26.72
CA ASP A 267 -74.66 23.55 -27.20
C ASP A 267 -75.55 24.12 -26.06
N GLU A 268 -75.08 24.08 -24.81
CA GLU A 268 -75.80 24.52 -23.61
C GLU A 268 -75.45 25.98 -23.23
N THR A 269 -76.44 26.82 -22.92
CA THR A 269 -76.24 28.26 -22.59
C THR A 269 -75.75 28.53 -21.16
N THR A 270 -75.61 27.48 -20.33
CA THR A 270 -75.29 27.60 -18.91
C THR A 270 -73.88 27.07 -18.62
N TYR A 271 -73.00 27.89 -18.02
CA TYR A 271 -71.63 27.51 -17.65
C TYR A 271 -71.51 26.44 -16.54
N ALA A 272 -72.61 25.81 -16.12
CA ALA A 272 -72.64 24.82 -15.05
C ALA A 272 -71.79 23.58 -15.39
N TRP A 273 -71.79 23.15 -16.65
CA TRP A 273 -70.98 22.02 -17.12
C TRP A 273 -69.47 22.31 -17.04
N PHE A 274 -69.06 23.53 -17.43
CA PHE A 274 -67.68 24.00 -17.29
C PHE A 274 -67.23 24.02 -15.82
N GLY A 275 -68.12 24.44 -14.90
CA GLY A 275 -67.87 24.38 -13.46
C GLY A 275 -67.69 22.96 -12.92
N GLY A 276 -68.46 22.00 -13.42
CA GLY A 276 -68.33 20.57 -13.06
C GLY A 276 -66.99 19.96 -13.47
N ILE A 277 -66.52 20.30 -14.68
CA ILE A 277 -65.20 19.88 -15.20
C ILE A 277 -64.07 20.52 -14.39
N LEU A 278 -64.16 21.82 -14.14
CA LEU A 278 -63.16 22.52 -13.34
C LEU A 278 -63.11 21.95 -11.91
N GLY A 279 -64.26 21.63 -11.33
CA GLY A 279 -64.37 20.91 -10.07
C GLY A 279 -63.72 19.53 -10.12
N PHE A 280 -63.95 18.75 -11.17
CA PHE A 280 -63.31 17.45 -11.37
C PHE A 280 -61.77 17.57 -11.47
N ILE A 281 -61.26 18.57 -12.20
CA ILE A 281 -59.82 18.83 -12.31
C ILE A 281 -59.22 19.17 -10.94
N ILE A 282 -59.87 20.05 -10.18
CA ILE A 282 -59.41 20.44 -8.84
C ILE A 282 -59.40 19.23 -7.91
N VAL A 283 -60.45 18.40 -7.94
CA VAL A 283 -60.51 17.16 -7.15
C VAL A 283 -59.42 16.17 -7.59
N ALA A 284 -59.21 16.00 -8.88
CA ALA A 284 -58.16 15.12 -9.41
C ALA A 284 -56.76 15.59 -8.97
N ILE A 285 -56.48 16.89 -8.99
CA ILE A 285 -55.21 17.46 -8.51
C ILE A 285 -55.03 17.20 -7.01
N ILE A 286 -56.08 17.43 -6.21
CA ILE A 286 -56.03 17.21 -4.75
C ILE A 286 -55.82 15.71 -4.45
N VAL A 287 -56.53 14.82 -5.13
CA VAL A 287 -56.42 13.37 -4.95
C VAL A 287 -55.05 12.87 -5.39
N SER A 288 -54.55 13.31 -6.55
CA SER A 288 -53.21 12.95 -7.04
C SER A 288 -52.10 13.49 -6.12
N GLY A 289 -52.25 14.71 -5.60
CA GLY A 289 -51.31 15.29 -4.63
C GLY A 289 -51.31 14.53 -3.30
N PHE A 290 -52.49 14.16 -2.79
CA PHE A 290 -52.60 13.38 -1.56
C PHE A 290 -52.06 11.95 -1.74
N ALA A 291 -52.34 11.31 -2.88
CA ALA A 291 -51.82 10.00 -3.24
C ALA A 291 -50.30 10.01 -3.39
N ALA A 292 -49.73 11.06 -4.00
CA ALA A 292 -48.28 11.24 -4.11
C ALA A 292 -47.62 11.40 -2.73
N ASN A 293 -48.15 12.28 -1.88
CA ASN A 293 -47.65 12.46 -0.51
C ASN A 293 -47.75 11.17 0.31
N TRP A 294 -48.88 10.47 0.23
CA TRP A 294 -49.09 9.20 0.91
C TRP A 294 -48.11 8.12 0.42
N TYR A 295 -47.89 8.04 -0.90
CA TYR A 295 -46.95 7.10 -1.49
C TYR A 295 -45.52 7.36 -1.02
N MET A 296 -45.08 8.62 -1.00
CA MET A 296 -43.74 8.97 -0.53
C MET A 296 -43.54 8.68 0.97
N ASP A 297 -44.52 9.01 1.82
CA ASP A 297 -44.47 8.67 3.25
C ASP A 297 -44.41 7.15 3.45
N MET A 298 -45.18 6.39 2.66
CA MET A 298 -45.14 4.93 2.72
C MET A 298 -43.80 4.35 2.22
N ALA A 299 -43.18 4.95 1.21
CA ALA A 299 -41.87 4.57 0.71
C ALA A 299 -40.78 4.85 1.75
N GLN A 300 -40.76 6.04 2.36
CA GLN A 300 -39.83 6.41 3.43
C GLN A 300 -39.92 5.46 4.62
N ARG A 301 -41.14 5.11 5.06
CA ARG A 301 -41.38 4.15 6.15
C ARG A 301 -40.87 2.73 5.84
N ARG A 302 -40.89 2.31 4.57
CA ARG A 302 -40.37 1.00 4.15
C ARG A 302 -38.85 0.96 4.24
N ASP A 303 -38.15 2.03 3.87
CA ASP A 303 -36.69 2.10 3.94
C ASP A 303 -36.18 2.22 5.38
N THR A 304 -36.84 3.00 6.24
CA THR A 304 -36.51 3.04 7.68
C THR A 304 -36.70 1.67 8.33
N ARG A 305 -37.77 0.95 7.98
CA ARG A 305 -38.02 -0.40 8.50
C ARG A 305 -36.97 -1.41 8.02
N LYS A 306 -36.54 -1.36 6.76
CA LYS A 306 -35.45 -2.21 6.24
C LYS A 306 -34.11 -1.90 6.90
N SER A 307 -33.79 -0.62 7.09
CA SER A 307 -32.56 -0.20 7.76
C SER A 307 -32.53 -0.65 9.23
N ALA A 308 -33.65 -0.54 9.95
CA ALA A 308 -33.78 -0.98 11.34
C ALA A 308 -33.65 -2.52 11.50
N ILE A 309 -34.16 -3.28 10.53
CA ILE A 309 -34.03 -4.75 10.50
C ILE A 309 -32.56 -5.15 10.24
N ASN A 310 -31.85 -4.47 9.34
CA ASN A 310 -30.43 -4.75 9.06
C ASN A 310 -29.50 -4.33 10.22
N SER A 311 -29.77 -3.22 10.91
CA SER A 311 -29.01 -2.81 12.09
C SER A 311 -29.27 -3.71 13.32
N GLY A 312 -30.45 -4.32 13.42
CA GLY A 312 -30.79 -5.27 14.49
C GLY A 312 -30.09 -6.63 14.37
N VAL A 313 -29.53 -6.96 13.20
CA VAL A 313 -28.84 -8.23 12.95
C VAL A 313 -27.30 -8.13 13.15
N SER A 314 -26.73 -6.92 13.23
CA SER A 314 -25.26 -6.73 13.28
C SER A 314 -24.63 -6.60 14.67
N VAL A 315 -25.36 -6.82 15.77
CA VAL A 315 -24.78 -6.77 17.14
C VAL A 315 -25.07 -8.04 17.92
N LYS A 316 -24.62 -9.20 17.42
CA LYS A 316 -24.48 -10.43 18.21
C LYS A 316 -23.27 -11.27 17.79
N THR A 317 -22.11 -10.64 17.66
CA THR A 317 -20.84 -11.38 17.60
C THR A 317 -19.70 -10.46 18.01
N PHE A 318 -19.34 -10.52 19.29
CA PHE A 318 -17.98 -10.60 19.84
C PHE A 318 -18.03 -10.23 21.33
N GLY A 319 -18.16 -11.27 22.15
CA GLY A 319 -18.14 -11.19 23.61
C GLY A 319 -17.68 -12.51 24.21
N PHE A 320 -16.57 -13.05 23.69
CA PHE A 320 -15.91 -14.21 24.28
C PHE A 320 -15.08 -13.77 25.50
N GLY A 321 -15.61 -14.06 26.69
CA GLY A 321 -14.90 -14.57 27.86
C GLY A 321 -13.66 -13.83 28.39
N ARG A 322 -13.82 -13.18 29.55
CA ARG A 322 -12.95 -13.44 30.71
C ARG A 322 -13.61 -13.01 32.02
N LYS A 323 -14.26 -13.97 32.70
CA LYS A 323 -14.51 -13.89 34.15
C LYS A 323 -13.17 -14.06 34.86
N ARG A 324 -12.72 -13.03 35.59
CA ARG A 324 -11.74 -13.19 36.66
C ARG A 324 -12.44 -12.81 37.97
N LYS A 325 -12.59 -13.81 38.84
CA LYS A 325 -13.11 -13.72 40.21
C LYS A 325 -12.31 -12.67 40.99
N GLN A 326 -13.00 -11.73 41.61
CA GLN A 326 -12.44 -10.89 42.67
C GLN A 326 -12.91 -11.47 44.00
N GLU A 327 -11.97 -12.08 44.72
CA GLU A 327 -12.16 -12.58 46.07
C GLU A 327 -12.33 -11.41 47.04
N GLN A 328 -13.40 -11.54 47.81
CA GLN A 328 -13.79 -10.74 48.94
C GLN A 328 -12.84 -11.04 50.11
N ARG A 329 -12.05 -10.04 50.54
CA ARG A 329 -11.41 -10.05 51.85
C ARG A 329 -11.70 -8.73 52.55
N ASP A 330 -12.75 -8.79 53.37
CA ASP A 330 -12.94 -7.89 54.49
C ASP A 330 -11.71 -7.92 55.40
N ARG A 331 -11.12 -6.75 55.64
CA ARG A 331 -10.50 -6.42 56.93
C ARG A 331 -10.30 -4.91 57.08
N THR A 332 -11.15 -4.37 57.96
CA THR A 332 -10.82 -3.42 59.03
C THR A 332 -10.40 -1.98 58.70
N ASN A 333 -11.27 -1.09 59.21
CA ASN A 333 -10.98 0.12 59.98
C ASN A 333 -10.78 1.46 59.25
N ARG A 334 -11.88 2.22 59.30
CA ARG A 334 -12.02 3.57 59.90
C ARG A 334 -11.01 4.65 59.51
N SER A 335 -11.60 5.67 58.89
CA SER A 335 -11.17 7.07 58.82
C SER A 335 -10.70 7.69 60.14
N MET A 336 -9.60 8.45 60.12
CA MET A 336 -9.39 9.77 60.78
C MET A 336 -7.94 10.23 60.50
N VAL A 337 -7.72 11.35 59.80
CA VAL A 337 -7.41 12.71 60.31
C VAL A 337 -5.92 12.99 60.61
N SER A 338 -5.45 14.17 60.16
CA SER A 338 -4.23 14.96 60.50
C SER A 338 -2.93 14.63 59.74
N LEU A 339 -2.49 15.49 58.78
CA LEU A 339 -1.59 16.69 58.87
C LEU A 339 -0.08 16.31 58.87
N PRO A 340 0.90 17.17 58.49
CA PRO A 340 0.84 18.62 58.25
C PRO A 340 1.54 19.16 56.97
N SER A 341 1.30 20.45 56.74
CA SER A 341 2.03 21.32 55.80
C SER A 341 3.47 21.57 56.21
N ARG A 342 4.38 21.69 55.23
CA ARG A 342 5.51 22.66 55.22
C ARG A 342 6.28 22.52 53.90
N TYR A 343 6.28 23.57 53.07
CA TYR A 343 7.49 24.35 52.79
C TYR A 343 7.10 25.61 52.01
N THR A 344 7.46 26.76 52.59
CA THR A 344 7.27 28.11 52.05
C THR A 344 8.61 28.64 51.55
N ARG A 345 8.53 29.62 50.63
CA ARG A 345 9.48 30.74 50.36
C ARG A 345 10.74 30.40 49.54
N TYR A 346 11.21 31.22 48.58
CA TYR A 346 11.09 32.65 48.23
C TYR A 346 11.10 32.76 46.68
N GLY A 347 10.69 33.83 45.99
CA GLY A 347 10.25 35.19 46.33
C GLY A 347 10.32 36.06 45.06
N ASP A 348 9.52 37.13 44.99
CA ASP A 348 9.89 38.41 44.33
C ASP A 348 8.82 39.49 44.60
N LEU A 349 9.33 40.72 44.82
CA LEU A 349 8.67 42.05 44.83
C LEU A 349 7.94 42.50 46.12
N ALA A 350 8.67 43.20 47.00
CA ALA A 350 8.57 44.65 47.26
C ALA A 350 9.49 45.05 48.44
#